data_AF-A0A7Y6UH15-F1
#
_entry.id   AF-A0A7Y6UH15-F1
#
_cell.length_a   1.000
_cell.length_b   1.000
_cell.length_c   1.000
_cell.angle_alpha   90.00
_cell.angle_beta   90.00
_cell.angle_gamma   90.00
#
_symmetry.space_group_name_H-M   'P 1'
#
loop_
_entity.id
_entity.type
_entity.pdbx_description
1 polymer ?
#
loop_
_entity_poly.entity_id
_entity_poly.type
_entity_poly.pdbx_seq_one_letter_code
_entity_poly.pdbx_strand_id
1 'polypeptide(L)'
;MVRLALAALVLASCVDAPDETTTAPAPLVGVDGSHDSADRNCNVVLRNLERPWTGLTYETRGSSWVWAGAIEISEAAADEGLVPSLIYQSGSDPQWREVTATAAQVLATPGFARFDVRISDGLPGPGMSGTALANTRIQAVPLLRMPQGGRLFDHNRNAGDTDNYVITSPDFSIWRNDSVCMPPAGPQRARLVFDANWTHHREGVLAPGGQVSISYAQTRLDGCRYTQGPYQLWDITAHVRFEPGNQLLAGSVRDGVWTLSVPSDAQRAVVWFESTSASGCHQWDSNYGDNYVFDAATPPQWVGNLSTLTTRDTSGDICGGTVAPQPFSFDTWTRQRAAITNLCFQVYQPGMTDHDDPDLWQKLDVTLRWRLSGQIDWQTRAVNFDRRVGNDARYAFNWRELDPFRMYHCPEVRPQPTSDGQYAQVALEYYVVVNGYELRPVPGGWYTGYFVDYKDGFWKDPSCGY
;
A
#
# COMPACT_ATOMS: atom_id res chain seq x y z
N MET A 1 -43.02 -4.03 30.81
CA MET A 1 -41.74 -3.50 31.34
C MET A 1 -41.02 -2.79 30.22
N VAL A 2 -41.12 -1.46 30.16
CA VAL A 2 -40.51 -0.62 29.12
C VAL A 2 -39.19 -0.10 29.68
N ARG A 3 -38.05 -0.47 29.07
CA ARG A 3 -36.73 0.07 29.45
C ARG A 3 -36.51 1.38 28.68
N LEU A 4 -36.62 2.50 29.38
CA LEU A 4 -36.13 3.80 28.93
C LEU A 4 -34.60 3.76 28.94
N ALA A 5 -33.96 3.92 27.78
CA ALA A 5 -32.54 4.21 27.68
C ALA A 5 -32.35 5.72 27.72
N LEU A 6 -31.74 6.21 28.80
CA LEU A 6 -31.35 7.60 28.98
C LEU A 6 -30.04 7.83 28.21
N ALA A 7 -30.09 8.55 27.09
CA ALA A 7 -28.90 9.00 26.38
C ALA A 7 -28.35 10.26 27.07
N ALA A 8 -27.20 10.15 27.72
CA ALA A 8 -26.48 11.29 28.29
C ALA A 8 -25.73 12.02 27.16
N LEU A 9 -26.16 13.25 26.85
CA LEU A 9 -25.42 14.17 25.99
C LEU A 9 -24.20 14.67 26.77
N VAL A 10 -23.01 14.18 26.43
CA VAL A 10 -21.74 14.75 26.93
C VAL A 10 -21.38 15.92 26.03
N LEU A 11 -21.62 17.14 26.51
CA LEU A 11 -21.07 18.36 25.92
C LEU A 11 -19.57 18.39 26.21
N ALA A 12 -18.76 17.90 25.27
CA ALA A 12 -17.31 18.05 25.30
C ALA A 12 -16.97 19.52 25.01
N SER A 13 -16.76 20.32 26.06
CA SER A 13 -16.07 21.60 25.93
C SER A 13 -14.64 21.33 25.47
N CYS A 14 -14.23 21.92 24.33
CA CYS A 14 -12.84 21.93 23.87
C CYS A 14 -11.97 22.67 24.89
N VAL A 15 -11.52 21.96 25.93
CA VAL A 15 -10.42 22.41 26.76
C VAL A 15 -9.17 22.00 26.00
N ASP A 16 -8.45 22.98 25.46
CA ASP A 16 -7.13 22.75 24.86
C ASP A 16 -6.30 21.97 25.89
N ALA A 17 -6.02 20.70 25.59
CA ALA A 17 -5.14 19.91 26.42
C ALA A 17 -3.79 20.64 26.48
N PRO A 18 -3.19 20.79 27.68
CA PRO A 18 -1.89 21.44 27.78
C PRO A 18 -0.87 20.65 26.94
N ASP A 19 -0.13 21.33 26.06
CA ASP A 19 0.99 20.73 25.34
C ASP A 19 2.11 20.41 26.35
N GLU A 20 2.05 19.23 26.98
CA GLU A 20 3.09 18.76 27.88
C GLU A 20 4.36 18.47 27.07
N THR A 21 5.26 19.45 27.05
CA THR A 21 6.60 19.28 26.50
C THR A 21 7.49 18.67 27.55
N THR A 22 8.19 17.59 27.21
CA THR A 22 9.16 16.92 28.08
C THR A 22 10.56 16.93 27.46
N THR A 23 11.60 16.74 28.27
CA THR A 23 12.97 16.55 27.75
C THR A 23 13.13 15.13 27.22
N ALA A 24 13.76 14.99 26.06
CA ALA A 24 14.02 13.69 25.43
C ALA A 24 15.50 13.53 25.04
N PRO A 25 15.99 12.29 24.88
CA PRO A 25 17.29 12.06 24.27
C PRO A 25 17.22 12.28 22.75
N ALA A 26 18.33 12.76 22.16
CA ALA A 26 18.51 12.85 20.72
C ALA A 26 18.25 11.51 20.01
N PRO A 27 17.95 11.48 18.70
CA PRO A 27 17.96 10.25 17.92
C PRO A 27 19.33 9.56 18.03
N LEU A 28 19.34 8.26 18.33
CA LEU A 28 20.54 7.42 18.43
C LEU A 28 20.53 6.33 17.35
N VAL A 29 19.98 6.62 16.17
CA VAL A 29 19.92 5.67 15.05
C VAL A 29 21.35 5.28 14.63
N GLY A 30 21.62 3.97 14.54
CA GLY A 30 22.93 3.45 14.16
C GLY A 30 24.01 3.49 15.25
N VAL A 31 23.67 3.87 16.49
CA VAL A 31 24.58 3.81 17.63
C VAL A 31 24.53 2.40 18.26
N ASP A 32 25.69 1.80 18.53
CA ASP A 32 25.78 0.48 19.16
C ASP A 32 25.01 0.43 20.49
N GLY A 33 24.13 -0.56 20.63
CA GLY A 33 23.28 -0.74 21.81
C GLY A 33 22.02 0.12 21.86
N SER A 34 21.81 0.99 20.86
CA SER A 34 20.54 1.69 20.65
C SER A 34 19.50 0.77 20.03
N HIS A 35 18.24 0.94 20.43
CA HIS A 35 17.08 0.32 19.78
C HIS A 35 16.32 1.31 18.88
N ASP A 36 16.96 2.44 18.54
CA ASP A 36 16.41 3.40 17.61
C ASP A 36 16.60 2.93 16.17
N SER A 37 15.56 3.02 15.36
CA SER A 37 15.57 2.66 13.95
C SER A 37 14.93 3.73 13.08
N ALA A 38 15.37 3.80 11.83
CA ALA A 38 14.77 4.64 10.80
C ALA A 38 13.58 3.89 10.14
N ASP A 39 12.42 4.53 10.13
CA ASP A 39 11.25 4.08 9.39
C ASP A 39 11.39 4.43 7.92
N ARG A 40 11.40 3.39 7.10
CA ARG A 40 11.32 3.44 5.63
C ARG A 40 10.09 2.72 5.09
N ASN A 41 9.25 2.23 6.00
CA ASN A 41 8.10 1.40 5.72
C ASN A 41 6.79 2.14 6.00
N CYS A 42 6.84 3.46 6.14
CA CYS A 42 5.65 4.30 6.31
C CYS A 42 4.78 3.93 7.52
N ASN A 43 5.40 3.52 8.62
CA ASN A 43 4.71 3.33 9.90
C ASN A 43 4.48 4.64 10.64
N VAL A 44 5.34 5.64 10.41
CA VAL A 44 5.20 7.00 10.95
C VAL A 44 5.67 8.01 9.92
N VAL A 45 4.84 9.02 9.65
CA VAL A 45 5.13 10.05 8.65
C VAL A 45 4.70 11.43 9.13
N LEU A 46 5.61 12.40 9.12
CA LEU A 46 5.27 13.81 9.30
C LEU A 46 4.65 14.35 8.02
N ARG A 47 3.36 14.70 8.06
CA ARG A 47 2.66 15.26 6.90
C ARG A 47 3.06 16.70 6.67
N ASN A 48 3.00 17.54 7.70
CA ASN A 48 3.40 18.95 7.67
C ASN A 48 3.76 19.43 9.07
N LEU A 49 4.46 20.56 9.16
CA LEU A 49 4.71 21.29 10.40
C LEU A 49 5.00 22.77 10.07
N GLU A 50 4.06 23.66 10.37
CA GLU A 50 4.08 25.05 9.92
C GLU A 50 3.61 26.00 11.02
N ARG A 51 3.92 27.30 10.88
CA ARG A 51 3.43 28.31 11.82
C ARG A 51 1.99 28.70 11.48
N PRO A 52 1.00 28.52 12.39
CA PRO A 52 -0.36 28.94 12.13
C PRO A 52 -0.44 30.46 11.89
N TRP A 53 -1.04 30.86 10.77
CA TRP A 53 -1.25 32.27 10.44
C TRP A 53 -2.54 32.79 11.07
N THR A 54 -2.45 33.90 11.80
CA THR A 54 -3.59 34.54 12.49
C THR A 54 -4.21 35.69 11.68
N GLY A 55 -3.75 35.94 10.45
CA GLY A 55 -4.21 37.05 9.61
C GLY A 55 -3.23 38.22 9.54
N LEU A 56 -2.55 38.54 10.64
CA LEU A 56 -1.57 39.64 10.73
C LEU A 56 -0.18 39.19 11.17
N THR A 57 -0.11 38.10 11.92
CA THR A 57 1.13 37.52 12.46
C THR A 57 0.96 36.01 12.62
N TYR A 58 2.01 35.34 13.06
CA TYR A 58 1.94 33.95 13.46
C TYR A 58 1.50 33.81 14.91
N GLU A 59 0.84 32.69 15.20
CA GLU A 59 0.48 32.34 16.58
C GLU A 59 1.74 32.27 17.46
N THR A 60 1.61 32.72 18.71
CA THR A 60 2.70 32.74 19.69
C THR A 60 2.25 32.16 21.02
N ARG A 61 3.18 31.53 21.73
CA ARG A 61 3.02 31.17 23.15
C ARG A 61 4.23 31.72 23.91
N GLY A 62 3.97 32.69 24.79
CA GLY A 62 5.05 33.42 25.45
C GLY A 62 5.91 34.18 24.44
N SER A 63 7.22 33.95 24.47
CA SER A 63 8.18 34.60 23.55
C SER A 63 8.43 33.84 22.25
N SER A 64 7.81 32.68 22.06
CA SER A 64 8.07 31.76 20.94
C SER A 64 6.87 31.71 19.99
N TRP A 65 7.13 31.47 18.71
CA TRP A 65 6.06 31.11 17.78
C TRP A 65 5.56 29.69 18.09
N VAL A 66 4.34 29.39 17.63
CA VAL A 66 3.79 28.04 17.63
C VAL A 66 3.99 27.43 16.24
N TRP A 67 4.36 26.15 16.20
CA TRP A 67 4.25 25.32 15.02
C TRP A 67 3.17 24.27 15.25
N ALA A 68 2.33 24.07 14.26
CA ALA A 68 1.30 23.04 14.25
C ALA A 68 1.45 22.19 13.00
N GLY A 69 1.15 20.91 13.11
CA GLY A 69 1.34 19.95 12.05
C GLY A 69 0.52 18.70 12.28
N ALA A 70 0.72 17.74 11.38
CA ALA A 70 0.12 16.42 11.52
C ALA A 70 1.14 15.32 11.31
N ILE A 71 1.02 14.29 12.13
CA ILE A 71 1.72 13.02 12.00
C ILE A 71 0.67 11.98 11.64
N GLU A 72 0.96 11.16 10.64
CA GLU A 72 0.17 9.98 10.36
C GLU A 72 0.98 8.74 10.71
N ILE A 73 0.32 7.73 11.25
CA ILE A 73 0.90 6.40 11.49
C ILE A 73 0.09 5.35 10.76
N SER A 74 0.70 4.22 10.42
CA SER A 74 -0.04 3.14 9.77
C SER A 74 -1.24 2.70 10.63
N GLU A 75 -2.34 2.30 10.00
CA GLU A 75 -3.51 1.76 10.73
C GLU A 75 -3.10 0.62 11.66
N ALA A 76 -2.16 -0.24 11.24
CA ALA A 76 -1.58 -1.29 12.08
C ALA A 76 -0.97 -0.75 13.39
N ALA A 77 -0.13 0.29 13.31
CA ALA A 77 0.46 0.91 14.49
C ALA A 77 -0.61 1.54 15.39
N ALA A 78 -1.65 2.13 14.79
CA ALA A 78 -2.76 2.71 15.54
C ALA A 78 -3.62 1.63 16.24
N ASP A 79 -3.86 0.49 15.59
CA ASP A 79 -4.60 -0.65 16.12
C ASP A 79 -3.86 -1.34 17.28
N GLU A 80 -2.52 -1.28 17.27
CA GLU A 80 -1.68 -1.65 18.42
C GLU A 80 -1.77 -0.64 19.59
N GLY A 81 -2.51 0.45 19.42
CA GLY A 81 -2.69 1.50 20.41
C GLY A 81 -1.50 2.46 20.50
N LEU A 82 -0.62 2.48 19.49
CA LEU A 82 0.53 3.39 19.49
C LEU A 82 0.09 4.82 19.22
N VAL A 83 0.75 5.77 19.89
CA VAL A 83 0.53 7.21 19.72
C VAL A 83 1.86 7.83 19.29
N PRO A 84 1.91 8.57 18.16
CA PRO A 84 3.15 9.19 17.72
C PRO A 84 3.52 10.37 18.61
N SER A 85 4.81 10.67 18.65
CA SER A 85 5.36 11.86 19.29
C SER A 85 6.27 12.60 18.31
N LEU A 86 6.55 13.88 18.57
CA LEU A 86 7.51 14.68 17.83
C LEU A 86 8.63 15.09 18.76
N ILE A 87 9.87 14.75 18.41
CA ILE A 87 11.04 15.34 19.07
C ILE A 87 11.63 16.46 18.25
N TYR A 88 12.13 17.50 18.92
CA TYR A 88 12.70 18.66 18.26
C TYR A 88 13.80 19.35 19.09
N GLN A 89 14.61 20.13 18.40
CA GLN A 89 15.72 20.94 18.93
C GLN A 89 15.81 22.24 18.12
N SER A 90 16.23 23.35 18.74
CA SER A 90 16.35 24.65 18.06
C SER A 90 17.70 25.31 18.29
N GLY A 91 18.33 25.74 17.19
CA GLY A 91 19.57 26.50 17.19
C GLY A 91 20.74 25.70 17.78
N SER A 92 21.44 26.31 18.74
CA SER A 92 22.58 25.70 19.43
C SER A 92 22.21 25.05 20.77
N ASP A 93 20.93 25.08 21.17
CA ASP A 93 20.49 24.42 22.40
C ASP A 93 20.61 22.90 22.21
N PRO A 94 21.46 22.17 22.97
CA PRO A 94 21.60 20.73 22.80
C PRO A 94 20.39 19.94 23.32
N GLN A 95 19.46 20.60 24.03
CA GLN A 95 18.32 19.94 24.63
C GLN A 95 17.27 19.56 23.58
N TRP A 96 17.02 18.26 23.47
CA TRP A 96 15.88 17.74 22.72
C TRP A 96 14.63 17.75 23.57
N ARG A 97 13.51 18.10 22.95
CA ARG A 97 12.18 18.20 23.56
C ARG A 97 11.24 17.25 22.83
N GLU A 98 10.28 16.68 23.54
CA GLU A 98 9.26 15.76 22.99
C GLU A 98 7.86 16.27 23.31
N VAL A 99 6.97 16.16 22.33
CA VAL A 99 5.54 16.39 22.48
C VAL A 99 4.78 15.21 21.90
N THR A 100 3.87 14.63 22.68
CA THR A 100 2.95 13.58 22.24
C THR A 100 1.86 14.19 21.36
N ALA A 101 1.61 13.59 20.19
CA ALA A 101 0.56 14.05 19.30
C ALA A 101 -0.83 13.57 19.77
N THR A 102 -1.88 14.28 19.38
CA THR A 102 -3.27 13.97 19.75
C THR A 102 -4.06 13.48 18.55
N ALA A 103 -4.92 12.47 18.72
CA ALA A 103 -5.73 11.94 17.62
C ALA A 103 -6.56 13.06 16.95
N ALA A 104 -6.48 13.15 15.63
CA ALA A 104 -7.16 14.16 14.84
C ALA A 104 -8.55 13.67 14.40
N GLN A 105 -9.50 14.60 14.26
CA GLN A 105 -10.83 14.31 13.67
C GLN A 105 -10.82 14.41 12.14
N VAL A 106 -9.74 14.91 11.56
CA VAL A 106 -9.58 15.05 10.11
C VAL A 106 -9.23 13.68 9.52
N LEU A 107 -9.84 13.34 8.37
CA LEU A 107 -9.54 12.11 7.64
C LEU A 107 -8.03 12.01 7.33
N ALA A 108 -7.46 10.84 7.64
CA ALA A 108 -6.10 10.49 7.30
C ALA A 108 -5.97 10.07 5.83
N THR A 109 -4.74 9.94 5.35
CA THR A 109 -4.46 9.20 4.11
C THR A 109 -4.97 7.76 4.24
N PRO A 110 -5.59 7.15 3.21
CA PRO A 110 -6.04 5.76 3.30
C PRO A 110 -4.94 4.81 3.79
N GLY A 111 -5.23 3.98 4.80
CA GLY A 111 -4.25 3.10 5.45
C GLY A 111 -3.48 3.73 6.62
N PHE A 112 -3.84 4.94 7.04
CA PHE A 112 -3.22 5.64 8.16
C PHE A 112 -4.26 6.13 9.19
N ALA A 113 -3.79 6.35 10.42
CA ALA A 113 -4.46 7.16 11.43
C ALA A 113 -3.74 8.51 11.57
N ARG A 114 -4.51 9.59 11.76
CA ARG A 114 -3.97 10.96 11.83
C ARG A 114 -3.94 11.49 13.25
N PHE A 115 -2.84 12.16 13.58
CA PHE A 115 -2.62 12.84 14.85
C PHE A 115 -2.15 14.28 14.58
N ASP A 116 -2.72 15.24 15.29
CA ASP A 116 -2.28 16.63 15.28
C ASP A 116 -1.18 16.82 16.34
N VAL A 117 -0.16 17.62 16.00
CA VAL A 117 0.95 17.94 16.91
C VAL A 117 1.20 19.44 16.94
N ARG A 118 1.53 19.98 18.11
CA ARG A 118 1.85 21.40 18.31
C ARG A 118 3.12 21.55 19.15
N ILE A 119 4.04 22.41 18.73
CA ILE A 119 5.28 22.70 19.48
C ILE A 119 5.47 24.21 19.62
N SER A 120 5.99 24.64 20.76
CA SER A 120 6.22 26.07 21.04
C SER A 120 7.38 26.34 21.99
N ASP A 121 7.82 25.35 22.77
CA ASP A 121 8.80 25.57 23.85
C ASP A 121 10.25 25.61 23.34
N GLY A 122 11.04 26.57 23.78
CA GLY A 122 12.44 26.72 23.32
C GLY A 122 12.61 27.06 21.83
N LEU A 123 11.55 27.51 21.16
CA LEU A 123 11.55 27.82 19.73
C LEU A 123 11.75 29.32 19.45
N PRO A 124 12.21 29.71 18.24
CA PRO A 124 12.33 31.11 17.88
C PRO A 124 10.99 31.83 17.91
N GLY A 125 11.03 33.14 18.05
CA GLY A 125 9.83 33.97 18.13
C GLY A 125 10.09 35.42 17.73
N PRO A 126 9.07 36.28 17.85
CA PRO A 126 9.10 37.62 17.26
C PRO A 126 10.11 38.58 17.92
N GLY A 127 10.61 38.25 19.12
CA GLY A 127 11.63 39.04 19.82
C GLY A 127 13.07 38.82 19.34
N MET A 128 13.31 37.83 18.47
CA MET A 128 14.66 37.57 17.95
C MET A 128 15.08 38.58 16.88
N SER A 129 16.37 38.90 16.83
CA SER A 129 16.91 39.76 15.76
C SER A 129 16.81 39.06 14.40
N GLY A 130 16.73 39.83 13.31
CA GLY A 130 16.70 39.27 11.96
C GLY A 130 17.89 38.36 11.65
N THR A 131 19.08 38.70 12.16
CA THR A 131 20.29 37.86 12.04
C THR A 131 20.16 36.55 12.83
N ALA A 132 19.62 36.60 14.05
CA ALA A 132 19.39 35.40 14.84
C ALA A 132 18.37 34.47 14.16
N LEU A 133 17.27 35.03 13.65
CA LEU A 133 16.25 34.29 12.89
C LEU A 133 16.83 33.66 11.63
N ALA A 134 17.62 34.40 10.84
CA ALA A 134 18.24 33.89 9.61
C ALA A 134 19.20 32.70 9.87
N ASN A 135 19.83 32.68 11.04
CA ASN A 135 20.75 31.61 11.45
C ASN A 135 20.08 30.50 12.26
N THR A 136 18.78 30.64 12.61
CA THR A 136 18.09 29.64 13.40
C THR A 136 17.76 28.43 12.55
N ARG A 137 18.09 27.25 13.08
CA ARG A 137 17.77 25.94 12.52
C ARG A 137 16.98 25.16 13.55
N ILE A 138 15.77 24.74 13.21
CA ILE A 138 14.98 23.82 14.05
C ILE A 138 15.09 22.45 13.41
N GLN A 139 15.46 21.45 14.21
CA GLN A 139 15.42 20.05 13.82
C GLN A 139 14.19 19.41 14.42
N ALA A 140 13.48 18.58 13.65
CA ALA A 140 12.29 17.87 14.11
C ALA A 140 12.28 16.44 13.54
N VAL A 141 11.78 15.47 14.31
CA VAL A 141 11.64 14.08 13.88
C VAL A 141 10.43 13.47 14.59
N PRO A 142 9.37 13.02 13.88
CA PRO A 142 8.32 12.27 14.52
C PRO A 142 8.80 10.84 14.83
N LEU A 143 8.22 10.22 15.84
CA LEU A 143 8.58 8.88 16.25
C LEU A 143 7.39 8.08 16.77
N LEU A 144 7.54 6.75 16.73
CA LEU A 144 6.74 5.78 17.44
C LEU A 144 7.59 5.11 18.52
N ARG A 145 7.01 4.87 19.70
CA ARG A 145 7.63 4.08 20.76
C ARG A 145 7.14 2.64 20.63
N MET A 146 8.07 1.71 20.44
CA MET A 146 7.70 0.32 20.20
C MET A 146 7.44 -0.41 21.53
N PRO A 147 6.46 -1.33 21.62
CA PRO A 147 6.15 -2.08 22.85
C PRO A 147 7.34 -2.86 23.42
N GLN A 148 8.19 -3.39 22.55
CA GLN A 148 9.42 -4.12 22.89
C GLN A 148 10.59 -3.22 23.32
N GLY A 149 10.37 -1.90 23.39
CA GLY A 149 11.41 -0.90 23.59
C GLY A 149 11.98 -0.39 22.27
N GLY A 150 12.69 0.75 22.34
CA GLY A 150 13.21 1.45 21.17
C GLY A 150 12.25 2.49 20.59
N ARG A 151 12.73 3.22 19.59
CA ARG A 151 11.99 4.27 18.89
C ARG A 151 12.15 4.10 17.38
N LEU A 152 11.03 4.19 16.68
CA LEU A 152 10.99 4.15 15.23
C LEU A 152 10.77 5.58 14.72
N PHE A 153 11.76 6.15 14.01
CA PHE A 153 11.76 7.54 13.55
C PHE A 153 11.33 7.67 12.10
N ASP A 154 10.54 8.67 11.73
CA ASP A 154 10.22 8.90 10.31
C ASP A 154 11.44 9.33 9.51
N HIS A 155 11.86 8.47 8.57
CA HIS A 155 12.85 8.77 7.55
C HIS A 155 12.28 8.55 6.15
N ASN A 156 10.97 8.67 5.96
CA ASN A 156 10.36 8.43 4.65
C ASN A 156 10.60 9.58 3.65
N ARG A 157 10.98 10.78 4.12
CA ARG A 157 11.36 11.94 3.28
C ARG A 157 12.85 12.20 3.20
N ASN A 158 13.59 11.81 4.24
CA ASN A 158 15.01 12.14 4.36
C ASN A 158 15.86 11.06 3.67
N ALA A 159 16.98 11.43 3.06
CA ALA A 159 17.81 10.47 2.34
C ALA A 159 18.57 9.53 3.29
N GLY A 160 19.15 10.05 4.37
CA GLY A 160 19.88 9.27 5.37
C GLY A 160 19.03 8.84 6.58
N ASP A 161 19.44 7.74 7.21
CA ASP A 161 18.79 7.18 8.42
C ASP A 161 19.08 8.00 9.68
N THR A 162 20.00 8.96 9.62
CA THR A 162 20.34 9.88 10.71
C THR A 162 19.93 11.33 10.40
N ASP A 163 19.30 11.56 9.25
CA ASP A 163 18.88 12.88 8.81
C ASP A 163 17.56 13.30 9.50
N ASN A 164 17.54 14.49 10.09
CA ASN A 164 16.35 15.07 10.70
C ASN A 164 15.63 15.98 9.70
N TYR A 165 14.32 16.23 9.92
CA TYR A 165 13.69 17.36 9.25
C TYR A 165 14.33 18.66 9.72
N VAL A 166 14.57 19.57 8.78
CA VAL A 166 15.20 20.86 9.04
C VAL A 166 14.27 21.97 8.64
N ILE A 167 13.94 22.83 9.60
CA ILE A 167 13.15 24.04 9.40
C ILE A 167 14.07 25.25 9.56
N THR A 168 14.12 26.10 8.54
CA THR A 168 14.94 27.32 8.51
C THR A 168 14.17 28.50 7.92
N SER A 169 14.70 29.70 8.13
CA SER A 169 14.27 30.92 7.44
C SER A 169 14.39 30.79 5.91
N PRO A 170 13.52 31.45 5.12
CA PRO A 170 12.42 32.32 5.54
C PRO A 170 11.12 31.58 5.88
N ASP A 171 10.95 30.36 5.38
CA ASP A 171 9.65 29.68 5.38
C ASP A 171 9.27 29.13 6.76
N PHE A 172 10.26 28.72 7.55
CA PHE A 172 10.07 28.08 8.85
C PHE A 172 8.98 27.00 8.84
N SER A 173 8.92 26.19 7.77
CA SER A 173 7.86 25.20 7.57
C SER A 173 8.40 23.90 6.96
N ILE A 174 7.84 22.77 7.39
CA ILE A 174 7.88 21.50 6.66
C ILE A 174 6.56 21.42 5.91
N TRP A 175 6.62 21.68 4.60
CA TRP A 175 5.43 21.69 3.76
C TRP A 175 4.81 20.31 3.63
N ARG A 176 3.49 20.31 3.38
CA ARG A 176 2.75 19.09 3.07
C ARG A 176 3.30 18.46 1.79
N ASN A 177 3.69 17.20 1.86
CA ASN A 177 4.05 16.38 0.70
C ASN A 177 3.24 15.10 0.72
N ASP A 178 2.18 15.08 -0.09
CA ASP A 178 1.28 13.94 -0.22
C ASP A 178 1.88 12.80 -1.04
N SER A 179 3.01 13.01 -1.73
CA SER A 179 3.68 11.94 -2.50
C SER A 179 4.48 10.97 -1.61
N VAL A 180 4.70 11.33 -0.35
CA VAL A 180 5.49 10.55 0.62
C VAL A 180 4.55 9.57 1.29
N CYS A 181 4.93 8.30 1.33
CA CYS A 181 4.07 7.26 1.90
C CYS A 181 2.66 7.30 1.30
N MET A 182 2.58 7.53 -0.02
CA MET A 182 1.36 7.25 -0.73
C MET A 182 1.06 5.76 -0.62
N PRO A 183 -0.22 5.38 -0.50
CA PRO A 183 -0.61 4.02 -0.82
C PRO A 183 0.01 3.70 -2.18
N PRO A 184 0.78 2.60 -2.32
CA PRO A 184 1.41 2.25 -3.59
C PRO A 184 0.39 2.30 -4.72
N ALA A 185 0.81 2.85 -5.87
CA ALA A 185 -0.04 3.07 -7.02
C ALA A 185 -0.37 1.72 -7.69
N GLY A 186 -1.22 0.96 -7.03
CA GLY A 186 -1.80 -0.26 -7.56
C GLY A 186 -2.59 -0.01 -8.84
N PRO A 187 -3.00 -1.08 -9.56
CA PRO A 187 -3.95 -0.92 -10.65
C PRO A 187 -5.22 -0.23 -10.11
N GLN A 188 -5.38 1.05 -10.45
CA GLN A 188 -6.52 1.90 -10.09
C GLN A 188 -7.75 1.59 -10.94
N ARG A 189 -7.87 0.37 -11.47
CA ARG A 189 -8.92 -0.01 -12.41
C ARG A 189 -9.43 -1.41 -12.10
N ALA A 190 -10.74 -1.50 -11.87
CA ALA A 190 -11.48 -2.76 -11.79
C ALA A 190 -12.55 -2.83 -12.89
N ARG A 191 -12.97 -4.06 -13.21
CA ARG A 191 -14.17 -4.35 -13.98
C ARG A 191 -15.04 -5.32 -13.20
N LEU A 192 -16.25 -4.91 -12.84
CA LEU A 192 -17.27 -5.76 -12.24
C LEU A 192 -18.10 -6.35 -13.38
N VAL A 193 -18.03 -7.66 -13.58
CA VAL A 193 -18.65 -8.36 -14.70
C VAL A 193 -19.87 -9.13 -14.21
N PHE A 194 -20.99 -8.95 -14.90
CA PHE A 194 -22.26 -9.61 -14.64
C PHE A 194 -22.71 -10.34 -15.91
N ASP A 195 -22.41 -11.64 -15.97
CA ASP A 195 -22.56 -12.46 -17.17
C ASP A 195 -24.00 -12.94 -17.40
N ALA A 196 -24.30 -13.32 -18.64
CA ALA A 196 -25.63 -13.76 -19.09
C ALA A 196 -26.10 -15.05 -18.40
N ASN A 197 -25.18 -15.88 -17.89
CA ASN A 197 -25.43 -17.10 -17.13
C ASN A 197 -25.69 -16.83 -15.63
N TRP A 198 -25.91 -15.57 -15.25
CA TRP A 198 -26.11 -15.12 -13.87
C TRP A 198 -24.89 -15.24 -12.95
N THR A 199 -23.70 -15.53 -13.48
CA THR A 199 -22.46 -15.38 -12.71
C THR A 199 -22.04 -13.92 -12.61
N HIS A 200 -21.25 -13.61 -11.60
CA HIS A 200 -20.63 -12.31 -11.43
C HIS A 200 -19.21 -12.51 -10.89
N HIS A 201 -18.31 -11.62 -11.28
CA HIS A 201 -16.92 -11.65 -10.82
C HIS A 201 -16.28 -10.27 -10.97
N ARG A 202 -15.13 -10.10 -10.33
CA ARG A 202 -14.30 -8.90 -10.45
C ARG A 202 -13.05 -9.24 -11.25
N GLU A 203 -12.72 -8.40 -12.23
CA GLU A 203 -11.42 -8.37 -12.86
C GLU A 203 -10.65 -7.13 -12.39
N GLY A 204 -9.37 -7.28 -12.08
CA GLY A 204 -8.55 -6.19 -11.54
C GLY A 204 -8.92 -5.81 -10.10
N VAL A 205 -8.49 -4.62 -9.70
CA VAL A 205 -8.46 -4.16 -8.31
C VAL A 205 -9.44 -3.01 -8.14
N LEU A 206 -10.44 -3.20 -7.28
CA LEU A 206 -11.35 -2.14 -6.86
C LEU A 206 -10.64 -1.28 -5.81
N ALA A 207 -9.79 -0.35 -6.25
CA ALA A 207 -8.99 0.48 -5.36
C ALA A 207 -9.76 1.75 -4.93
N PRO A 208 -9.72 2.15 -3.64
CA PRO A 208 -10.19 3.46 -3.21
C PRO A 208 -9.47 4.57 -3.99
N GLY A 209 -10.24 5.54 -4.53
CA GLY A 209 -9.70 6.62 -5.36
C GLY A 209 -9.45 6.24 -6.83
N GLY A 210 -9.69 4.97 -7.21
CA GLY A 210 -9.50 4.47 -8.56
C GLY A 210 -10.70 4.69 -9.48
N GLN A 211 -10.79 3.87 -10.52
CA GLN A 211 -11.91 3.77 -11.44
C GLN A 211 -12.43 2.33 -11.45
N VAL A 212 -13.73 2.18 -11.64
CA VAL A 212 -14.36 0.88 -11.85
C VAL A 212 -15.28 0.96 -13.06
N SER A 213 -15.25 -0.10 -13.87
CA SER A 213 -16.22 -0.31 -14.95
C SER A 213 -17.18 -1.43 -14.58
N ILE A 214 -18.46 -1.26 -14.88
CA ILE A 214 -19.51 -2.25 -14.68
C ILE A 214 -19.90 -2.77 -16.06
N SER A 215 -19.62 -4.04 -16.30
CA SER A 215 -19.98 -4.74 -17.53
C SER A 215 -21.19 -5.64 -17.26
N TYR A 216 -22.32 -5.36 -17.91
CA TYR A 216 -23.59 -6.03 -17.63
C TYR A 216 -24.18 -6.69 -18.88
N ALA A 217 -24.46 -7.99 -18.79
CA ALA A 217 -25.17 -8.72 -19.82
C ALA A 217 -26.66 -8.35 -19.82
N GLN A 218 -27.09 -7.54 -20.79
CA GLN A 218 -28.47 -7.06 -20.91
C GLN A 218 -29.53 -8.19 -21.00
N THR A 219 -29.14 -9.43 -21.29
CA THR A 219 -30.04 -10.59 -21.33
C THR A 219 -30.52 -11.03 -19.95
N ARG A 220 -29.91 -10.52 -18.86
CA ARG A 220 -30.37 -10.77 -17.48
C ARG A 220 -31.67 -10.02 -17.16
N LEU A 221 -31.93 -8.87 -17.81
CA LEU A 221 -33.12 -8.03 -17.62
C LEU A 221 -33.73 -7.60 -18.97
N ASP A 222 -34.14 -8.56 -19.79
CA ASP A 222 -34.70 -8.30 -21.13
C ASP A 222 -36.23 -8.10 -21.16
N GLY A 223 -36.94 -8.41 -20.07
CA GLY A 223 -38.40 -8.39 -20.02
C GLY A 223 -39.02 -6.99 -20.09
N CYS A 224 -38.27 -5.93 -19.76
CA CYS A 224 -38.71 -4.54 -19.92
C CYS A 224 -38.22 -3.84 -21.19
N ARG A 225 -37.65 -4.57 -22.16
CA ARG A 225 -37.24 -3.94 -23.42
C ARG A 225 -38.47 -3.41 -24.18
N TYR A 226 -38.42 -2.13 -24.57
CA TYR A 226 -39.49 -1.48 -25.31
C TYR A 226 -38.96 -0.60 -26.44
N THR A 227 -39.41 -0.83 -27.66
CA THR A 227 -39.03 -0.04 -28.83
C THR A 227 -40.25 0.62 -29.47
N GLN A 228 -40.06 1.84 -29.95
CA GLN A 228 -41.07 2.55 -30.73
C GLN A 228 -40.42 3.13 -31.98
N GLY A 229 -40.60 2.46 -33.11
CA GLY A 229 -39.86 2.78 -34.33
C GLY A 229 -38.36 2.52 -34.14
N PRO A 230 -37.46 3.46 -34.52
CA PRO A 230 -36.02 3.31 -34.35
C PRO A 230 -35.54 3.59 -32.91
N TYR A 231 -36.42 4.08 -32.03
CA TYR A 231 -36.05 4.50 -30.69
C TYR A 231 -36.14 3.35 -29.69
N GLN A 232 -35.07 3.16 -28.92
CA GLN A 232 -35.07 2.31 -27.74
C GLN A 232 -35.55 3.14 -26.56
N LEU A 233 -36.75 2.80 -26.06
CA LEU A 233 -37.43 3.51 -24.99
C LEU A 233 -37.38 2.70 -23.69
N TRP A 234 -36.19 2.16 -23.41
CA TRP A 234 -35.86 1.41 -22.20
C TRP A 234 -34.40 1.69 -21.84
N ASP A 235 -34.07 1.42 -20.57
CA ASP A 235 -32.72 1.54 -20.04
C ASP A 235 -32.49 0.46 -18.96
N ILE A 236 -31.23 0.09 -18.73
CA ILE A 236 -30.82 -0.65 -17.55
C ILE A 236 -29.87 0.26 -16.78
N THR A 237 -30.28 0.67 -15.59
CA THR A 237 -29.48 1.48 -14.67
C THR A 237 -28.76 0.57 -13.70
N ALA A 238 -27.44 0.67 -13.64
CA ALA A 238 -26.65 0.12 -12.55
C ALA A 238 -26.60 1.15 -11.41
N HIS A 239 -26.88 0.70 -10.19
CA HIS A 239 -26.73 1.47 -8.97
C HIS A 239 -25.56 0.91 -8.17
N VAL A 240 -24.68 1.78 -7.69
CA VAL A 240 -23.55 1.42 -6.85
C VAL A 240 -23.54 2.28 -5.61
N ARG A 241 -23.62 1.65 -4.44
CA ARG A 241 -23.36 2.30 -3.16
C ARG A 241 -21.97 1.91 -2.67
N PHE A 242 -21.12 2.91 -2.46
CA PHE A 242 -19.83 2.70 -1.82
C PHE A 242 -19.95 2.85 -0.30
N GLU A 243 -19.31 1.96 0.44
CA GLU A 243 -19.28 1.95 1.91
C GLU A 243 -17.86 2.23 2.41
N PRO A 244 -17.67 2.90 3.56
CA PRO A 244 -18.69 3.30 4.53
C PRO A 244 -19.38 4.64 4.24
N GLY A 245 -18.88 5.44 3.31
CA GLY A 245 -19.39 6.80 3.07
C GLY A 245 -20.80 6.89 2.48
N ASN A 246 -21.42 5.77 2.10
CA ASN A 246 -22.78 5.67 1.53
C ASN A 246 -22.98 6.50 0.24
N GLN A 247 -21.91 6.74 -0.51
CA GLN A 247 -22.00 7.45 -1.78
C GLN A 247 -22.70 6.58 -2.82
N LEU A 248 -23.88 7.01 -3.25
CA LEU A 248 -24.69 6.32 -4.27
C LEU A 248 -24.44 6.95 -5.64
N LEU A 249 -23.95 6.16 -6.58
CA LEU A 249 -23.79 6.52 -7.98
C LEU A 249 -24.71 5.63 -8.83
N ALA A 250 -25.21 6.17 -9.93
CA ALA A 250 -26.02 5.42 -10.88
C ALA A 250 -25.68 5.80 -12.32
N GLY A 251 -25.76 4.82 -13.23
CA GLY A 251 -25.51 5.05 -14.64
C GLY A 251 -26.06 3.95 -15.52
N SER A 252 -26.33 4.30 -16.78
CA SER A 252 -26.85 3.36 -17.78
C SER A 252 -25.78 2.34 -18.17
N VAL A 253 -26.15 1.07 -18.12
CA VAL A 253 -25.42 -0.06 -18.71
C VAL A 253 -26.15 -0.62 -19.92
N ARG A 254 -27.09 0.15 -20.52
CA ARG A 254 -27.78 -0.27 -21.75
C ARG A 254 -26.81 -0.55 -22.87
N ASP A 255 -25.69 0.16 -22.96
CA ASP A 255 -24.67 -0.11 -24.00
C ASP A 255 -23.59 -1.11 -23.51
N GLY A 256 -23.88 -1.83 -22.43
CA GLY A 256 -23.11 -2.95 -21.90
C GLY A 256 -22.07 -2.59 -20.86
N VAL A 257 -21.51 -1.37 -20.89
CA VAL A 257 -20.47 -0.94 -19.94
C VAL A 257 -20.72 0.48 -19.42
N TRP A 258 -20.54 0.69 -18.12
CA TRP A 258 -20.50 2.02 -17.50
C TRP A 258 -19.25 2.18 -16.64
N THR A 259 -18.57 3.32 -16.71
CA THR A 259 -17.35 3.60 -15.93
C THR A 259 -17.57 4.75 -14.96
N LEU A 260 -17.04 4.62 -13.75
CA LEU A 260 -17.16 5.59 -12.67
C LEU A 260 -15.89 5.65 -11.81
N SER A 261 -15.73 6.75 -11.09
CA SER A 261 -14.67 6.90 -10.07
C SER A 261 -15.09 6.22 -8.77
N VAL A 262 -14.12 5.57 -8.12
CA VAL A 262 -14.28 4.95 -6.80
C VAL A 262 -13.93 6.02 -5.74
N PRO A 263 -14.81 6.29 -4.77
CA PRO A 263 -14.47 7.18 -3.65
C PRO A 263 -13.18 6.76 -2.93
N SER A 264 -12.41 7.72 -2.43
CA SER A 264 -11.13 7.45 -1.76
C SER A 264 -11.27 6.72 -0.42
N ASP A 265 -12.46 6.75 0.17
CA ASP A 265 -12.83 6.05 1.40
C ASP A 265 -13.51 4.71 1.15
N ALA A 266 -13.76 4.33 -0.11
CA ALA A 266 -14.52 3.13 -0.43
C ALA A 266 -13.80 1.84 -0.01
N GLN A 267 -14.41 1.09 0.90
CA GLN A 267 -13.98 -0.25 1.32
C GLN A 267 -14.79 -1.35 0.65
N ARG A 268 -16.01 -1.04 0.17
CA ARG A 268 -16.88 -1.99 -0.54
C ARG A 268 -17.73 -1.26 -1.58
N ALA A 269 -18.15 -1.98 -2.60
CA ALA A 269 -19.18 -1.58 -3.55
C ALA A 269 -20.36 -2.53 -3.47
N VAL A 270 -21.56 -2.00 -3.20
CA VAL A 270 -22.83 -2.72 -3.23
C VAL A 270 -23.57 -2.34 -4.51
N VAL A 271 -23.85 -3.32 -5.37
CA VAL A 271 -24.33 -3.11 -6.73
C VAL A 271 -25.68 -3.79 -6.96
N TRP A 272 -26.60 -3.10 -7.62
CA TRP A 272 -27.86 -3.66 -8.11
C TRP A 272 -28.29 -2.97 -9.40
N PHE A 273 -29.22 -3.58 -10.13
CA PHE A 273 -29.66 -3.09 -11.43
C PHE A 273 -31.18 -2.94 -11.48
N GLU A 274 -31.63 -1.91 -12.19
CA GLU A 274 -33.02 -1.66 -12.52
C GLU A 274 -33.18 -1.54 -14.03
N SER A 275 -34.09 -2.30 -14.62
CA SER A 275 -34.53 -2.14 -16.00
C SER A 275 -35.86 -1.40 -16.01
N THR A 276 -35.94 -0.31 -16.77
CA THR A 276 -37.15 0.53 -16.88
C THR A 276 -37.51 0.78 -18.34
N SER A 277 -38.79 1.09 -18.60
CA SER A 277 -39.26 1.42 -19.95
C SER A 277 -40.33 2.52 -19.97
N ALA A 278 -40.53 3.13 -21.14
CA ALA A 278 -41.56 4.15 -21.34
C ALA A 278 -43.00 3.64 -21.17
N SER A 279 -43.23 2.31 -21.15
CA SER A 279 -44.53 1.73 -20.83
C SER A 279 -44.80 1.60 -19.33
N GLY A 280 -43.82 1.96 -18.47
CA GLY A 280 -43.91 1.79 -17.02
C GLY A 280 -43.52 0.39 -16.54
N CYS A 281 -42.82 -0.40 -17.35
CA CYS A 281 -42.26 -1.68 -16.92
C CYS A 281 -41.06 -1.46 -15.98
N HIS A 282 -40.95 -2.26 -14.92
CA HIS A 282 -39.79 -2.32 -14.02
C HIS A 282 -39.35 -3.76 -13.79
N GLN A 283 -38.05 -4.01 -13.81
CA GLN A 283 -37.43 -5.28 -13.40
C GLN A 283 -36.15 -5.00 -12.62
N TRP A 284 -35.80 -5.90 -11.70
CA TRP A 284 -34.66 -5.74 -10.81
C TRP A 284 -33.74 -6.95 -10.88
N ASP A 285 -32.44 -6.68 -10.84
CA ASP A 285 -31.41 -7.68 -10.62
C ASP A 285 -30.56 -7.26 -9.42
N SER A 286 -30.82 -7.89 -8.28
CA SER A 286 -30.30 -7.50 -6.97
C SER A 286 -29.89 -8.73 -6.15
N ASN A 287 -29.45 -9.82 -6.79
CA ASN A 287 -29.15 -11.08 -6.09
C ASN A 287 -30.28 -11.49 -5.12
N TYR A 288 -31.52 -11.52 -5.60
CA TYR A 288 -32.71 -11.83 -4.79
C TYR A 288 -32.96 -10.87 -3.59
N GLY A 289 -32.46 -9.64 -3.66
CA GLY A 289 -32.64 -8.60 -2.65
C GLY A 289 -31.40 -8.32 -1.79
N ASP A 290 -30.38 -9.18 -1.87
CA ASP A 290 -29.14 -9.04 -1.09
C ASP A 290 -28.14 -8.04 -1.72
N ASN A 291 -28.34 -7.72 -3.00
CA ASN A 291 -27.41 -6.99 -3.87
C ASN A 291 -26.07 -7.72 -4.05
N TYR A 292 -25.26 -7.23 -4.97
CA TYR A 292 -23.94 -7.78 -5.25
C TYR A 292 -22.88 -6.98 -4.50
N VAL A 293 -22.10 -7.64 -3.65
CA VAL A 293 -21.07 -6.99 -2.83
C VAL A 293 -19.69 -7.32 -3.37
N PHE A 294 -18.89 -6.28 -3.61
CA PHE A 294 -17.49 -6.40 -4.00
C PHE A 294 -16.63 -5.64 -3.00
N ASP A 295 -15.70 -6.34 -2.36
CA ASP A 295 -14.74 -5.69 -1.49
C ASP A 295 -13.75 -4.86 -2.31
N ALA A 296 -13.43 -3.67 -1.80
CA ALA A 296 -12.32 -2.90 -2.31
C ALA A 296 -11.03 -3.66 -1.99
N ALA A 297 -10.12 -3.70 -2.95
CA ALA A 297 -8.80 -4.23 -2.74
C ALA A 297 -7.99 -3.17 -2.01
N THR A 298 -8.01 -3.26 -0.68
CA THR A 298 -7.09 -2.50 0.17
C THR A 298 -5.71 -3.12 0.07
N PRO A 299 -4.64 -2.29 0.09
CA PRO A 299 -3.29 -2.80 0.31
C PRO A 299 -3.29 -3.74 1.51
N PRO A 300 -2.68 -4.93 1.42
CA PRO A 300 -2.49 -5.78 2.58
C PRO A 300 -1.79 -5.00 3.70
N GLN A 301 -2.22 -5.22 4.95
CA GLN A 301 -1.54 -4.66 6.12
C GLN A 301 -0.06 -5.03 6.16
N TRP A 302 0.27 -6.25 5.74
CA TRP A 302 1.65 -6.70 5.67
C TRP A 302 1.88 -7.70 4.54
N VAL A 303 3.04 -7.57 3.89
CA VAL A 303 3.58 -8.57 2.97
C VAL A 303 5.04 -8.78 3.34
N GLY A 304 5.46 -10.03 3.48
CA GLY A 304 6.85 -10.33 3.83
C GLY A 304 7.16 -11.81 3.84
N ASN A 305 8.18 -12.18 4.63
CA ASN A 305 8.72 -13.55 4.66
C ASN A 305 9.09 -14.08 3.27
N LEU A 306 9.62 -13.20 2.41
CA LEU A 306 10.07 -13.57 1.07
C LEU A 306 11.25 -14.56 1.16
N SER A 307 11.08 -15.75 0.61
CA SER A 307 12.08 -16.81 0.61
C SER A 307 12.17 -17.48 -0.76
N THR A 308 13.33 -18.07 -1.05
CA THR A 308 13.52 -18.89 -2.25
C THR A 308 13.97 -20.27 -1.81
N LEU A 309 13.25 -21.31 -2.21
CA LEU A 309 13.61 -22.69 -1.94
C LEU A 309 13.98 -23.39 -3.25
N THR A 310 15.25 -23.78 -3.32
CA THR A 310 15.77 -24.65 -4.36
C THR A 310 16.26 -25.94 -3.70
N THR A 311 15.54 -27.05 -3.87
CA THR A 311 15.90 -28.33 -3.24
C THR A 311 15.49 -29.53 -4.08
N ARG A 312 16.21 -30.65 -3.90
CA ARG A 312 15.82 -31.97 -4.42
C ARG A 312 14.81 -32.71 -3.54
N ASP A 313 14.65 -32.26 -2.29
CA ASP A 313 13.81 -32.92 -1.32
C ASP A 313 12.35 -32.51 -1.52
N THR A 314 11.51 -33.47 -1.89
CA THR A 314 10.07 -33.28 -2.10
C THR A 314 9.23 -33.62 -0.87
N SER A 315 9.85 -34.09 0.22
CA SER A 315 9.15 -34.50 1.43
C SER A 315 8.86 -33.34 2.40
N GLY A 316 9.53 -32.21 2.20
CA GLY A 316 9.39 -31.00 3.01
C GLY A 316 8.35 -30.00 2.49
N ASP A 317 8.21 -28.91 3.24
CA ASP A 317 7.41 -27.76 2.84
C ASP A 317 8.00 -27.09 1.57
N ILE A 318 7.16 -26.83 0.56
CA ILE A 318 7.56 -26.17 -0.69
C ILE A 318 8.07 -24.73 -0.52
N CYS A 319 7.92 -24.17 0.69
CA CYS A 319 8.41 -22.86 1.09
C CYS A 319 9.38 -22.92 2.29
N GLY A 320 9.80 -24.10 2.73
CA GLY A 320 10.67 -24.31 3.90
C GLY A 320 12.15 -23.93 3.72
N GLY A 321 12.46 -23.07 2.76
CA GLY A 321 13.82 -22.61 2.50
C GLY A 321 14.33 -21.60 3.52
N THR A 322 15.64 -21.38 3.53
CA THR A 322 16.24 -20.22 4.21
C THR A 322 15.71 -18.93 3.59
N VAL A 323 15.71 -17.83 4.35
CA VAL A 323 15.42 -16.47 3.83
C VAL A 323 16.19 -16.28 2.52
N ALA A 324 15.51 -15.80 1.48
CA ALA A 324 16.08 -15.77 0.14
C ALA A 324 17.43 -15.04 0.17
N PRO A 325 18.56 -15.69 -0.15
CA PRO A 325 19.78 -14.94 -0.43
C PRO A 325 19.46 -14.02 -1.61
N GLN A 326 19.68 -12.73 -1.41
CA GLN A 326 19.59 -11.73 -2.46
C GLN A 326 21.02 -11.37 -2.86
N PRO A 327 21.44 -11.66 -4.10
CA PRO A 327 20.68 -12.24 -5.21
C PRO A 327 20.52 -13.78 -5.11
N PHE A 328 19.43 -14.33 -5.66
CA PHE A 328 19.29 -15.79 -5.81
C PHE A 328 20.02 -16.30 -7.06
N SER A 329 20.39 -17.58 -7.07
CA SER A 329 20.96 -18.24 -8.25
C SER A 329 20.11 -19.45 -8.66
N PHE A 330 19.80 -19.54 -9.95
CA PHE A 330 19.15 -20.68 -10.60
C PHE A 330 20.09 -21.22 -11.67
N ASP A 331 20.89 -22.20 -11.29
CA ASP A 331 22.00 -22.72 -12.09
C ASP A 331 21.67 -24.06 -12.79
N THR A 332 22.70 -24.64 -13.40
CA THR A 332 22.60 -25.94 -14.10
C THR A 332 22.21 -27.07 -13.17
N TRP A 333 22.75 -27.08 -11.95
CA TRP A 333 22.39 -28.07 -10.94
C TRP A 333 20.92 -27.93 -10.56
N THR A 334 20.46 -26.72 -10.30
CA THR A 334 19.07 -26.39 -9.96
C THR A 334 18.13 -26.90 -11.03
N ARG A 335 18.42 -26.57 -12.29
CA ARG A 335 17.63 -26.98 -13.46
C ARG A 335 17.52 -28.50 -13.57
N GLN A 336 18.62 -29.22 -13.33
CA GLN A 336 18.69 -30.68 -13.52
C GLN A 336 18.23 -31.49 -12.31
N ARG A 337 18.42 -30.99 -11.09
CA ARG A 337 18.32 -31.79 -9.86
C ARG A 337 17.35 -31.26 -8.82
N ALA A 338 17.00 -29.97 -8.84
CA ALA A 338 16.02 -29.44 -7.90
C ALA A 338 14.61 -29.89 -8.32
N ALA A 339 13.88 -30.49 -7.39
CA ALA A 339 12.48 -30.84 -7.57
C ALA A 339 11.57 -29.65 -7.23
N ILE A 340 11.99 -28.80 -6.30
CA ILE A 340 11.30 -27.58 -5.88
C ILE A 340 12.20 -26.39 -6.17
N THR A 341 11.64 -25.35 -6.78
CA THR A 341 12.34 -24.12 -7.20
C THR A 341 11.44 -22.91 -7.00
N ASN A 342 10.92 -22.74 -5.79
CA ASN A 342 9.86 -21.77 -5.52
C ASN A 342 10.39 -20.49 -4.90
N LEU A 343 9.81 -19.36 -5.30
CA LEU A 343 9.68 -18.15 -4.49
C LEU A 343 8.46 -18.30 -3.59
N CYS A 344 8.58 -17.96 -2.32
CA CYS A 344 7.46 -17.91 -1.40
C CYS A 344 7.44 -16.60 -0.62
N PHE A 345 6.25 -16.18 -0.22
CA PHE A 345 6.04 -15.04 0.69
C PHE A 345 4.67 -15.18 1.35
N GLN A 346 4.43 -14.35 2.35
CA GLN A 346 3.20 -14.32 3.12
C GLN A 346 2.55 -12.94 3.04
N VAL A 347 1.23 -12.94 3.09
CA VAL A 347 0.37 -11.75 3.05
C VAL A 347 -0.55 -11.82 4.25
N TYR A 348 -0.61 -10.74 5.02
CA TYR A 348 -1.58 -10.55 6.09
C TYR A 348 -2.52 -9.39 5.74
N GLN A 349 -3.82 -9.65 5.83
CA GLN A 349 -4.87 -8.64 5.73
C GLN A 349 -5.99 -8.95 6.74
N PRO A 350 -6.23 -8.08 7.73
CA PRO A 350 -7.32 -8.27 8.71
C PRO A 350 -8.68 -8.46 8.04
N GLY A 351 -9.49 -9.34 8.60
CA GLY A 351 -10.81 -9.69 8.08
C GLY A 351 -10.81 -10.43 6.75
N MET A 352 -9.64 -10.74 6.17
CA MET A 352 -9.50 -11.45 4.90
C MET A 352 -8.64 -12.71 5.04
N THR A 353 -7.42 -12.60 5.59
CA THR A 353 -6.51 -13.74 5.76
C THR A 353 -6.61 -14.40 7.14
N ASP A 354 -7.35 -13.79 8.07
CA ASP A 354 -7.48 -14.19 9.47
C ASP A 354 -8.41 -15.38 9.72
N HIS A 355 -9.23 -15.75 8.72
CA HIS A 355 -10.07 -16.94 8.75
C HIS A 355 -9.90 -17.79 7.49
N ASP A 356 -10.40 -19.03 7.53
CA ASP A 356 -10.40 -19.91 6.36
C ASP A 356 -11.46 -19.42 5.38
N ASP A 357 -11.00 -18.89 4.26
CA ASP A 357 -11.83 -18.41 3.18
C ASP A 357 -11.51 -19.20 1.89
N PRO A 358 -12.46 -20.02 1.38
CA PRO A 358 -12.25 -20.79 0.17
C PRO A 358 -12.04 -19.92 -1.08
N ASP A 359 -12.47 -18.66 -1.04
CA ASP A 359 -12.38 -17.70 -2.14
C ASP A 359 -11.28 -16.66 -1.94
N LEU A 360 -10.39 -16.87 -0.95
CA LEU A 360 -9.28 -15.95 -0.64
C LEU A 360 -8.43 -15.61 -1.87
N TRP A 361 -8.22 -16.58 -2.76
CA TRP A 361 -7.47 -16.44 -4.00
C TRP A 361 -8.10 -15.43 -4.99
N GLN A 362 -9.41 -15.14 -4.87
CA GLN A 362 -10.10 -14.12 -5.67
C GLN A 362 -10.05 -12.75 -5.01
N LYS A 363 -9.90 -12.71 -3.68
CA LYS A 363 -9.91 -11.47 -2.89
C LYS A 363 -8.57 -10.75 -2.93
N LEU A 364 -7.47 -11.51 -3.01
CA LEU A 364 -6.10 -11.00 -3.16
C LEU A 364 -5.60 -11.16 -4.60
N ASP A 365 -5.40 -10.05 -5.30
CA ASP A 365 -4.73 -10.02 -6.61
C ASP A 365 -3.21 -10.04 -6.40
N VAL A 366 -2.61 -11.22 -6.57
CA VAL A 366 -1.18 -11.45 -6.32
C VAL A 366 -0.45 -11.71 -7.62
N THR A 367 0.46 -10.81 -7.97
CA THR A 367 1.27 -10.91 -9.18
C THR A 367 2.75 -10.73 -8.91
N LEU A 368 3.57 -11.43 -9.70
CA LEU A 368 5.00 -11.22 -9.82
C LEU A 368 5.24 -10.31 -11.03
N ARG A 369 5.82 -9.14 -10.78
CA ARG A 369 6.32 -8.24 -11.82
C ARG A 369 7.79 -8.55 -12.04
N TRP A 370 8.18 -8.86 -13.26
CA TRP A 370 9.54 -9.26 -13.56
C TRP A 370 10.00 -8.75 -14.93
N ARG A 371 11.32 -8.66 -15.11
CA ARG A 371 11.97 -8.43 -16.40
C ARG A 371 13.38 -9.00 -16.38
N LEU A 372 13.92 -9.33 -17.55
CA LEU A 372 15.33 -9.67 -17.67
C LEU A 372 16.14 -8.37 -17.79
N SER A 373 17.31 -8.32 -17.17
CA SER A 373 18.20 -7.15 -17.24
C SER A 373 18.46 -6.76 -18.70
N GLY A 374 18.21 -5.49 -19.02
CA GLY A 374 18.28 -4.95 -20.38
C GLY A 374 16.92 -4.79 -21.07
N GLN A 375 15.85 -5.40 -20.55
CA GLN A 375 14.48 -5.09 -20.95
C GLN A 375 13.98 -3.83 -20.23
N ILE A 376 13.16 -3.04 -20.91
CA ILE A 376 12.55 -1.82 -20.36
C ILE A 376 11.23 -2.17 -19.66
N ASP A 377 10.39 -2.94 -20.35
CA ASP A 377 9.02 -3.24 -19.92
C ASP A 377 8.96 -4.36 -18.88
N TRP A 378 8.10 -4.16 -17.89
CA TRP A 378 7.80 -5.17 -16.88
C TRP A 378 6.76 -6.17 -17.40
N GLN A 379 7.11 -7.44 -17.33
CA GLN A 379 6.16 -8.54 -17.54
C GLN A 379 5.45 -8.89 -16.22
N THR A 380 4.32 -9.59 -16.32
CA THR A 380 3.46 -9.91 -15.17
C THR A 380 3.05 -11.37 -15.20
N ARG A 381 3.10 -12.02 -14.05
CA ARG A 381 2.58 -13.38 -13.85
C ARG A 381 1.75 -13.42 -12.58
N ALA A 382 0.65 -14.16 -12.60
CA ALA A 382 -0.09 -14.46 -11.38
C ALA A 382 0.76 -15.37 -10.48
N VAL A 383 0.63 -15.21 -9.17
CA VAL A 383 1.26 -16.10 -8.18
C VAL A 383 0.20 -16.99 -7.57
N ASN A 384 0.52 -18.28 -7.40
CA ASN A 384 -0.43 -19.24 -6.88
C ASN A 384 -0.54 -19.12 -5.36
N PHE A 385 -1.77 -19.16 -4.86
CA PHE A 385 -2.03 -19.38 -3.45
C PHE A 385 -1.63 -20.83 -3.09
N ASP A 386 -0.84 -20.98 -2.04
CA ASP A 386 -0.39 -22.29 -1.55
C ASP A 386 -1.28 -22.75 -0.39
N ARG A 387 -1.23 -22.04 0.74
CA ARG A 387 -2.05 -22.33 1.93
C ARG A 387 -2.03 -21.16 2.91
N ARG A 388 -2.85 -21.24 3.96
CA ARG A 388 -2.70 -20.38 5.14
C ARG A 388 -1.58 -20.86 6.06
N VAL A 389 -0.87 -19.93 6.67
CA VAL A 389 0.15 -20.15 7.71
C VAL A 389 -0.18 -19.22 8.87
N GLY A 390 -0.80 -19.75 9.93
CA GLY A 390 -1.36 -18.91 10.99
C GLY A 390 -2.48 -18.03 10.42
N ASN A 391 -2.34 -16.72 10.57
CA ASN A 391 -3.29 -15.72 10.04
C ASN A 391 -2.90 -15.20 8.65
N ASP A 392 -1.86 -15.76 8.03
CA ASP A 392 -1.30 -15.24 6.78
C ASP A 392 -1.66 -16.15 5.61
N ALA A 393 -1.87 -15.54 4.45
CA ALA A 393 -1.97 -16.25 3.18
C ALA A 393 -0.56 -16.44 2.60
N ARG A 394 -0.14 -17.68 2.38
CA ARG A 394 1.14 -17.99 1.74
C ARG A 394 0.97 -18.22 0.25
N TYR A 395 1.86 -17.62 -0.51
CA TYR A 395 1.90 -17.69 -1.96
C TYR A 395 3.21 -18.35 -2.42
N ALA A 396 3.14 -19.06 -3.55
CA ALA A 396 4.29 -19.71 -4.16
C ALA A 396 4.33 -19.49 -5.68
N PHE A 397 5.52 -19.16 -6.18
CA PHE A 397 5.80 -19.00 -7.62
C PHE A 397 6.97 -19.89 -8.02
N ASN A 398 6.86 -20.64 -9.12
CA ASN A 398 7.91 -21.55 -9.58
C ASN A 398 8.88 -20.86 -10.55
N TRP A 399 10.16 -20.73 -10.15
CA TRP A 399 11.19 -20.08 -10.97
C TRP A 399 11.43 -20.72 -12.34
N ARG A 400 11.12 -22.01 -12.51
CA ARG A 400 11.21 -22.68 -13.82
C ARG A 400 10.33 -22.04 -14.88
N GLU A 401 9.26 -21.36 -14.49
CA GLU A 401 8.36 -20.66 -15.42
C GLU A 401 9.03 -19.47 -16.11
N LEU A 402 10.10 -18.92 -15.51
CA LEU A 402 10.85 -17.77 -16.04
C LEU A 402 12.24 -18.12 -16.57
N ASP A 403 12.61 -19.41 -16.58
CA ASP A 403 13.97 -19.84 -16.94
C ASP A 403 14.28 -19.55 -18.42
N PRO A 404 15.16 -18.58 -18.73
CA PRO A 404 15.48 -18.25 -20.11
C PRO A 404 16.33 -19.32 -20.79
N PHE A 405 16.97 -20.21 -20.02
CA PHE A 405 17.77 -21.34 -20.51
C PHE A 405 17.00 -22.66 -20.49
N ARG A 406 15.66 -22.62 -20.46
CA ARG A 406 14.86 -23.85 -20.63
C ARG A 406 15.23 -24.55 -21.94
N MET A 407 15.18 -25.88 -21.94
CA MET A 407 15.61 -26.70 -23.08
C MET A 407 14.93 -26.24 -24.38
N TYR A 408 15.72 -26.16 -25.46
CA TYR A 408 15.27 -25.77 -26.80
C TYR A 408 14.71 -24.34 -26.90
N HIS A 409 15.17 -23.43 -26.05
CA HIS A 409 14.81 -22.02 -26.09
C HIS A 409 16.04 -21.12 -26.13
N CYS A 410 15.99 -20.06 -26.94
CA CYS A 410 16.95 -18.97 -26.88
C CYS A 410 16.49 -17.94 -25.85
N PRO A 411 17.36 -17.50 -24.93
CA PRO A 411 17.08 -16.35 -24.08
C PRO A 411 16.63 -15.14 -24.90
N GLU A 412 15.59 -14.45 -24.44
CA GLU A 412 15.08 -13.23 -25.09
C GLU A 412 16.07 -12.06 -25.03
N VAL A 413 16.99 -12.09 -24.07
CA VAL A 413 18.08 -11.13 -23.92
C VAL A 413 19.42 -11.83 -24.08
N ARG A 414 20.41 -11.10 -24.59
CA ARG A 414 21.76 -11.63 -24.77
C ARG A 414 22.38 -11.98 -23.40
N PRO A 415 22.72 -13.25 -23.14
CA PRO A 415 23.35 -13.65 -21.90
C PRO A 415 24.76 -13.09 -21.78
N GLN A 416 25.17 -12.79 -20.55
CA GLN A 416 26.50 -12.28 -20.24
C GLN A 416 27.39 -13.44 -19.77
N PRO A 417 28.65 -13.52 -20.19
CA PRO A 417 29.57 -14.50 -19.65
C PRO A 417 29.81 -14.23 -18.15
N THR A 418 29.90 -15.29 -17.35
CA THR A 418 30.39 -15.19 -15.96
C THR A 418 31.88 -14.83 -15.94
N SER A 419 32.38 -14.34 -14.80
CA SER A 419 33.78 -13.89 -14.68
C SER A 419 34.81 -14.99 -14.93
N ASP A 420 34.45 -16.25 -14.72
CA ASP A 420 35.30 -17.42 -15.00
C ASP A 420 35.25 -17.86 -16.47
N GLY A 421 34.36 -17.27 -17.28
CA GLY A 421 34.16 -17.59 -18.69
C GLY A 421 33.52 -18.95 -18.98
N GLN A 422 33.17 -19.73 -17.95
CA GLN A 422 32.62 -21.08 -18.10
C GLN A 422 31.11 -21.08 -18.33
N TYR A 423 30.41 -20.09 -17.77
CA TYR A 423 28.96 -19.99 -17.82
C TYR A 423 28.51 -18.74 -18.55
N ALA A 424 27.24 -18.76 -18.94
CA ALA A 424 26.48 -17.60 -19.35
C ALA A 424 25.38 -17.37 -18.31
N GLN A 425 25.11 -16.10 -18.01
CA GLN A 425 24.10 -15.70 -17.05
C GLN A 425 23.14 -14.66 -17.62
N VAL A 426 21.91 -14.69 -17.15
CA VAL A 426 20.90 -13.66 -17.37
C VAL A 426 20.41 -13.21 -16.00
N ALA A 427 20.51 -11.91 -15.74
CA ALA A 427 19.97 -11.33 -14.52
C ALA A 427 18.44 -11.13 -14.65
N LEU A 428 17.70 -11.52 -13.62
CA LEU A 428 16.28 -11.30 -13.44
C LEU A 428 16.09 -10.18 -12.41
N GLU A 429 15.23 -9.22 -12.72
CA GLU A 429 14.76 -8.20 -11.80
C GLU A 429 13.28 -8.48 -11.50
N TYR A 430 12.87 -8.45 -10.24
CA TYR A 430 11.48 -8.72 -9.86
C TYR A 430 11.02 -8.00 -8.59
N TYR A 431 9.70 -7.86 -8.46
CA TYR A 431 9.01 -7.48 -7.24
C TYR A 431 7.62 -8.12 -7.23
N VAL A 432 7.01 -8.22 -6.05
CA VAL A 432 5.66 -8.79 -5.90
C VAL A 432 4.67 -7.65 -5.74
N VAL A 433 3.48 -7.80 -6.32
CA VAL A 433 2.36 -6.87 -6.17
C VAL A 433 1.17 -7.63 -5.58
N VAL A 434 0.62 -7.13 -4.48
CA VAL A 434 -0.54 -7.70 -3.78
C VAL A 434 -1.59 -6.62 -3.63
N ASN A 435 -2.73 -6.73 -4.31
CA ASN A 435 -3.76 -5.69 -4.34
C ASN A 435 -3.19 -4.29 -4.68
N GLY A 436 -2.14 -4.26 -5.51
CA GLY A 436 -1.43 -3.03 -5.84
C GLY A 436 -0.30 -2.62 -4.89
N TYR A 437 -0.17 -3.25 -3.72
CA TYR A 437 0.96 -3.07 -2.82
C TYR A 437 2.21 -3.75 -3.36
N GLU A 438 3.28 -2.98 -3.53
CA GLU A 438 4.54 -3.49 -4.05
C GLU A 438 5.47 -3.94 -2.91
N LEU A 439 5.71 -5.23 -2.79
CA LEU A 439 6.79 -5.77 -1.97
C LEU A 439 8.11 -5.60 -2.73
N ARG A 440 8.94 -4.69 -2.27
CA ARG A 440 10.28 -4.38 -2.79
C ARG A 440 11.33 -4.47 -1.66
N PRO A 441 12.61 -4.69 -1.99
CA PRO A 441 13.67 -4.65 -0.97
C PRO A 441 13.85 -3.24 -0.38
N VAL A 442 13.64 -2.21 -1.20
CA VAL A 442 13.61 -0.78 -0.82
C VAL A 442 12.65 -0.06 -1.78
N PRO A 443 12.09 1.11 -1.41
CA PRO A 443 11.24 1.90 -2.31
C PRO A 443 11.91 2.15 -3.67
N GLY A 444 11.20 1.84 -4.76
CA GLY A 444 11.72 1.93 -6.14
C GLY A 444 12.76 0.88 -6.54
N GLY A 445 13.28 0.09 -5.59
CA GLY A 445 14.21 -1.00 -5.84
C GLY A 445 13.51 -2.28 -6.30
N TRP A 446 14.29 -3.30 -6.65
CA TRP A 446 13.80 -4.62 -7.04
C TRP A 446 14.72 -5.70 -6.51
N TYR A 447 14.15 -6.89 -6.31
CA TYR A 447 14.92 -8.08 -6.02
C TYR A 447 15.64 -8.54 -7.28
N THR A 448 16.77 -9.22 -7.09
CA THR A 448 17.62 -9.68 -8.20
C THR A 448 17.86 -11.17 -8.09
N GLY A 449 17.84 -11.85 -9.23
CA GLY A 449 18.27 -13.23 -9.37
C GLY A 449 19.13 -13.43 -10.59
N TYR A 450 19.83 -14.55 -10.67
CA TYR A 450 20.60 -14.94 -11.83
C TYR A 450 20.17 -16.32 -12.30
N PHE A 451 19.78 -16.43 -13.56
CA PHE A 451 19.75 -17.71 -14.25
C PHE A 451 21.13 -17.95 -14.85
N VAL A 452 21.70 -19.12 -14.60
CA VAL A 452 23.05 -19.49 -15.04
C VAL A 452 23.00 -20.82 -15.79
N ASP A 453 23.72 -20.90 -16.91
CA ASP A 453 23.88 -22.13 -17.67
C ASP A 453 25.27 -22.21 -18.33
N TYR A 454 25.71 -23.41 -18.71
CA TYR A 454 26.96 -23.58 -19.44
C TYR A 454 26.94 -22.81 -20.75
N LYS A 455 28.04 -22.17 -21.12
CA LYS A 455 28.12 -21.45 -22.41
C LYS A 455 27.79 -22.38 -23.59
N ASP A 456 28.41 -23.56 -23.62
CA ASP A 456 28.38 -24.52 -24.73
C ASP A 456 27.53 -25.78 -24.43
N GLY A 457 26.29 -25.59 -23.96
CA GLY A 457 25.38 -26.70 -23.65
C GLY A 457 24.78 -27.35 -24.91
N PHE A 458 24.79 -28.69 -24.99
CA PHE A 458 24.28 -29.44 -26.14
C PHE A 458 22.76 -29.34 -26.38
N TRP A 459 22.00 -28.86 -25.39
CA TRP A 459 20.57 -28.59 -25.49
C TRP A 459 20.23 -27.20 -26.01
N LYS A 460 21.26 -26.35 -26.21
CA LYS A 460 21.07 -25.01 -26.74
C LYS A 460 20.86 -25.08 -28.24
N ASP A 461 19.89 -24.32 -28.72
CA ASP A 461 19.71 -24.16 -30.15
C ASP A 461 20.98 -23.46 -30.71
N PRO A 462 21.69 -24.09 -31.69
CA PRO A 462 22.90 -23.51 -32.29
C PRO A 462 22.69 -22.13 -32.90
N SER A 463 21.43 -21.75 -33.18
CA SER A 463 21.06 -20.43 -33.71
C SER A 463 21.05 -19.31 -32.67
N CYS A 464 21.12 -19.62 -31.37
CA CYS A 464 20.95 -18.61 -30.31
C CYS A 464 22.10 -17.59 -30.15
N GLY A 465 23.20 -17.69 -30.91
CA GLY A 465 24.20 -16.60 -31.03
C GLY A 465 24.78 -16.05 -29.72
N TYR A 466 25.19 -16.92 -28.79
CA TYR A 466 25.78 -16.55 -27.49
C TYR A 466 27.12 -15.78 -27.60
#